data_AF-A0A846MLJ8-F1
#
_entry.id   AF-A0A846MLJ8-F1
#
_cell.length_a   1.000
_cell.length_b   1.000
_cell.length_c   1.000
_cell.angle_alpha   90.00
_cell.angle_beta   90.00
_cell.angle_gamma   90.00
#
_symmetry.space_group_name_H-M   'P 1'
#
loop_
_entity.id
_entity.type
_entity.pdbx_description
1 polymer ?
#
loop_
_entity_poly.entity_id
_entity_poly.type
_entity_poly.pdbx_seq_one_letter_code
_entity_poly.pdbx_strand_id
1 'polypeptide(L)' 'MTIPIYVVDAFTNERFSGNPAAVCLLSAPMPEEWMQKVAAEMNFIRRRKEEE' A
#
# COMPACT_ATOMS: atom_id res chain seq x y z
N MET A 1 -17.72 -0.68 -8.60
CA MET A 1 -16.60 -1.62 -8.85
C MET A 1 -15.94 -1.91 -7.53
N THR A 2 -15.68 -3.18 -7.24
CA THR A 2 -14.94 -3.64 -6.05
C THR A 2 -13.54 -4.02 -6.48
N ILE A 3 -12.53 -3.47 -5.80
CA ILE A 3 -11.12 -3.78 -6.06
C ILE A 3 -10.61 -4.57 -4.85
N PRO A 4 -10.07 -5.79 -5.05
CA PRO A 4 -9.52 -6.56 -3.94
C PRO A 4 -8.24 -5.87 -3.42
N ILE A 5 -8.18 -5.71 -2.10
CA ILE A 5 -7.05 -5.14 -1.37
C ILE A 5 -6.52 -6.21 -0.41
N TYR A 6 -5.21 -6.38 -0.42
CA TYR A 6 -4.50 -7.27 0.49
C TYR A 6 -3.53 -6.46 1.35
N VAL A 7 -3.47 -6.76 2.63
CA VAL A 7 -2.45 -6.20 3.53
C VAL A 7 -1.42 -7.29 3.79
N VAL A 8 -0.16 -6.99 3.49
CA VAL A 8 0.95 -7.92 3.63
C VAL A 8 2.02 -7.33 4.55
N ASP A 9 2.56 -8.16 5.43
CA ASP A 9 3.72 -7.83 6.25
C ASP A 9 4.99 -8.16 5.44
N ALA A 10 5.60 -7.15 4.83
CA ALA A 10 6.81 -7.33 4.03
C ALA A 10 8.05 -7.51 4.91
N PHE A 11 9.05 -8.24 4.39
CA PHE A 11 10.34 -8.51 5.04
C PHE A 11 10.27 -9.37 6.32
N THR A 12 9.16 -10.09 6.53
CA THR A 12 9.02 -11.01 7.66
C THR A 12 8.22 -12.25 7.26
N ASN A 13 8.35 -13.32 8.04
CA ASN A 13 7.49 -14.51 7.97
C ASN A 13 6.57 -14.61 9.21
N GLU A 14 6.67 -13.65 10.14
CA GLU A 14 5.87 -13.59 11.37
C GLU A 14 4.76 -12.53 11.21
N ARG A 15 3.56 -12.84 11.71
CA ARG A 15 2.43 -11.88 11.67
C ARG A 15 2.74 -10.65 12.53
N PHE A 16 2.32 -9.48 12.07
CA PHE A 16 2.49 -8.19 12.76
C PHE A 16 3.95 -7.75 12.93
N SER A 17 4.84 -8.30 12.11
CA SER A 17 6.27 -7.96 12.09
C SER A 17 6.63 -7.31 10.75
N GLY A 18 7.84 -6.76 10.61
CA GLY A 18 8.29 -6.17 9.35
C GLY A 18 7.55 -4.88 8.96
N ASN A 19 7.29 -4.71 7.65
CA ASN A 19 6.68 -3.52 7.09
C ASN A 19 5.29 -3.81 6.50
N PRO A 20 4.20 -3.35 7.13
CA PRO A 20 2.86 -3.57 6.61
C PRO A 20 2.63 -2.71 5.36
N ALA A 21 2.16 -3.35 4.28
CA ALA A 21 1.89 -2.72 2.99
C ALA A 21 0.56 -3.18 2.42
N ALA A 22 -0.23 -2.24 1.89
CA ALA A 22 -1.42 -2.55 1.10
C ALA A 22 -1.08 -2.75 -0.38
N VAL A 23 -1.65 -3.80 -0.96
CA VAL A 23 -1.56 -4.14 -2.38
C VAL A 23 -2.97 -4.20 -2.96
N CYS A 24 -3.23 -3.36 -3.97
CA CYS A 24 -4.46 -3.38 -4.74
C CYS A 24 -4.22 -4.11 -6.06
N LEU A 25 -4.97 -5.18 -6.35
CA LEU A 25 -4.85 -5.87 -7.65
C LEU A 25 -5.72 -5.17 -8.68
N LEU A 26 -5.09 -4.43 -9.57
CA LEU A 26 -5.73 -3.69 -10.65
C LEU A 26 -5.53 -4.43 -11.98
N SER A 27 -6.58 -4.53 -12.80
CA SER A 27 -6.48 -5.11 -14.15
C SER A 27 -5.80 -4.17 -15.15
N ALA A 28 -5.77 -2.87 -14.86
CA ALA A 28 -5.10 -1.84 -15.63
C ALA A 28 -4.60 -0.72 -14.70
N PRO A 29 -3.59 0.07 -15.11
CA PRO A 29 -3.14 1.22 -14.33
C PRO A 29 -4.28 2.21 -14.07
N MET A 30 -4.41 2.65 -12.82
CA MET A 30 -5.36 3.70 -12.43
C MET A 30 -4.69 5.08 -12.45
N PRO A 31 -5.48 6.18 -12.53
CA PRO A 31 -4.92 7.53 -12.47
C PRO A 31 -4.08 7.77 -11.21
N GLU A 32 -3.01 8.55 -11.35
CA GLU A 32 -2.09 8.82 -10.23
C GLU A 32 -2.78 9.47 -9.03
N GLU A 33 -3.68 10.42 -9.28
CA GLU A 33 -4.46 11.07 -8.23
C GLU A 33 -5.31 10.06 -7.43
N TRP A 34 -5.88 9.07 -8.13
CA TRP A 34 -6.62 8.00 -7.49
C TRP A 34 -5.70 7.11 -6.64
N MET A 35 -4.54 6.74 -7.16
CA MET A 35 -3.55 5.94 -6.42
C MET A 35 -3.04 6.67 -5.17
N GLN A 36 -2.81 7.99 -5.24
CA GLN A 36 -2.42 8.80 -4.09
C GLN A 36 -3.54 8.87 -3.03
N LYS A 37 -4.81 9.03 -3.45
CA LYS A 37 -5.96 9.02 -2.53
C LYS A 37 -6.11 7.69 -1.81
N VAL A 38 -5.97 6.58 -2.53
CA VAL A 38 -6.02 5.23 -1.93
C VAL A 38 -4.85 5.02 -0.98
N ALA A 39 -3.64 5.43 -1.34
CA ALA A 39 -2.48 5.34 -0.47
C ALA A 39 -2.63 6.18 0.81
N ALA A 40 -3.27 7.36 0.72
CA ALA A 40 -3.55 8.21 1.87
C ALA A 40 -4.58 7.56 2.81
N GLU A 41 -5.65 6.96 2.27
CA GLU A 41 -6.70 6.31 3.04
C GLU A 41 -6.17 5.09 3.82
N MET A 42 -5.27 4.32 3.21
CA MET A 42 -4.74 3.10 3.83
C MET A 42 -3.76 3.37 4.97
N ASN A 43 -3.20 4.58 5.08
CA ASN A 43 -2.33 5.05 6.18
C ASN A 43 -1.22 4.07 6.64
N PHE A 44 -0.74 3.19 5.75
CA PHE A 44 0.46 2.41 6.01
C PHE A 44 1.62 3.39 6.05
N ILE A 45 2.23 3.53 7.22
CA ILE A 45 3.27 4.51 7.58
C ILE A 45 4.16 4.80 6.37
N ARG A 46 3.87 5.89 5.65
CA ARG A 46 4.86 6.52 4.79
C ARG A 46 5.90 7.08 5.76
N ARG A 47 7.01 6.36 5.96
CA ARG A 47 8.25 7.12 6.10
C ARG A 47 8.35 7.91 4.80
N ARG A 48 8.18 9.24 4.90
CA ARG A 48 8.70 10.15 3.88
C ARG A 48 10.05 9.55 3.47
N LYS A 49 10.25 9.30 2.18
CA LYS A 49 11.62 9.36 1.68
C LYS A 49 12.10 10.73 2.14
N GLU A 50 12.98 10.76 3.14
CA GLU A 50 13.93 11.84 3.21
C GLU A 50 14.60 11.80 1.85
N GLU A 51 14.25 12.80 1.03
CA GLU A 51 15.08 13.18 -0.11
C GLU A 51 16.42 13.55 0.49
N GLU A 52 17.43 12.72 0.21
CA GLU A 52 18.85 13.03 0.35
C GLU A 52 19.48 12.92 -1.04
#